data_AF-A0A2E2BGP6-F1
#
_entry.id   AF-A0A2E2BGP6-F1
#
_cell.length_a   1.000
_cell.length_b   1.000
_cell.length_c   1.000
_cell.angle_alpha   90.00
_cell.angle_beta   90.00
_cell.angle_gamma   90.00
#
_symmetry.space_group_name_H-M   'P 1'
#
loop_
_entity.id
_entity.type
_entity.pdbx_description
1 polymer ?
#
loop_
_entity_poly.entity_id
_entity_poly.type
_entity_poly.pdbx_seq_one_letter_code
_entity_poly.pdbx_strand_id
1 'polypeptide(L)'
;MRKYTLLILFVILNAQVWESSFVAGAFDDNNNFMGGSEVLQLVSHKDKLFASISYWQDESNIWYGGSNPNIGWSQIISLNSPNEDWSVDLDLDSYYLRPEILKQVVFTKDMHGNYLSIPDTLLIAAAYSSNFVFGPVTASAFVRNDQTDNWDVTTIYEGSLPAGDSYSIRDMQIYTDQVTGDEMLFIPVGTNGIFVGKYNPDLEEKIQWNSTPEYGPIDIRPLGIVVANNVLYFSSGNKIYKRIDGLNPTYEIAHDFSDLSSDINSAVGGIRGLSVINNDDNDSMLLMWCPNGQSKGTIFRLDPNLNGGFDRIYETKLSILVEEYLPGTSVNYLLGAYNNFLKIFNPLDNEYYHIVGFESTIQGGNYPSWNGYYSGALFATRNSNAEYFLEEVNESISFNDSELVSTRCYVESPFNNENAIYFGGFDPNGFLSTNKAWIYKKINTLSGDFNNDGIINILDVVQLVNIVLINEYNDTVDMNEDGIVNILDIVQLVTIILN
;
A
#
# COMPACT_ATOMS: atom_id res chain seq x y z
N MET A 1 51.95 25.65 21.44
CA MET A 1 50.49 25.87 21.38
C MET A 1 49.91 24.86 20.42
N ARG A 2 49.22 23.82 20.93
CA ARG A 2 48.47 22.88 20.08
C ARG A 2 47.25 23.63 19.54
N LYS A 3 47.11 23.68 18.21
CA LYS A 3 45.88 24.13 17.55
C LYS A 3 44.85 23.03 17.76
N TYR A 4 43.79 23.33 18.49
CA TYR A 4 42.58 22.51 18.50
C TYR A 4 41.74 22.97 17.32
N THR A 5 41.57 22.10 16.34
CA THR A 5 40.54 22.26 15.31
C THR A 5 39.24 21.84 15.98
N LEU A 6 38.35 22.80 16.24
CA LEU A 6 37.00 22.52 16.68
C LEU A 6 36.23 22.05 15.44
N LEU A 7 35.98 20.75 15.33
CA LEU A 7 35.04 20.21 14.36
C LEU A 7 33.64 20.43 14.96
N ILE A 8 32.90 21.41 14.46
CA ILE A 8 31.47 21.54 14.78
C ILE A 8 30.77 20.50 13.88
N LEU A 9 30.35 19.38 14.47
CA LEU A 9 29.35 18.52 13.82
C LEU A 9 28.02 19.27 13.90
N PHE A 10 27.48 19.66 12.76
CA PHE A 10 26.06 19.97 12.66
C PHE A 10 25.31 18.63 12.71
N VAL A 11 24.54 18.42 13.78
CA VAL A 11 23.57 17.32 13.82
C VAL A 11 22.34 17.85 13.10
N ILE A 12 22.05 17.30 11.92
CA ILE A 12 20.76 17.54 11.26
C ILE A 12 19.70 16.86 12.15
N LEU A 13 18.95 17.66 12.91
CA LEU A 13 17.82 17.17 13.70
C LEU A 13 16.62 17.11 12.77
N ASN A 14 16.17 15.88 12.45
CA ASN A 14 14.88 15.67 11.80
C ASN A 14 13.80 15.65 12.89
N ALA A 15 12.86 16.58 12.84
CA ALA A 15 11.62 16.42 13.58
C ALA A 15 10.68 15.58 12.71
N GLN A 16 10.48 14.32 13.06
CA GLN A 16 9.38 13.55 12.47
C GLN A 16 8.09 14.02 13.13
N VAL A 17 7.13 14.49 12.33
CA VAL A 17 5.83 14.93 12.84
C VAL A 17 4.77 13.98 12.29
N TRP A 18 4.06 13.33 13.21
CA TRP A 18 2.90 12.51 12.88
C TRP A 18 1.63 13.35 12.99
N GLU A 19 0.77 13.23 11.98
CA GLU A 19 -0.53 13.90 11.97
C GLU A 19 -1.63 12.90 11.64
N SER A 20 -2.74 12.96 12.38
CA SER A 20 -3.95 12.22 12.00
C SER A 20 -4.55 12.86 10.75
N SER A 21 -4.72 12.06 9.70
CA SER A 21 -5.28 12.51 8.43
C SER A 21 -6.74 12.11 8.26
N PHE A 22 -7.12 10.91 8.72
CA PHE A 22 -8.50 10.42 8.67
C PHE A 22 -8.80 9.55 9.88
N VAL A 23 -10.00 9.72 10.42
CA VAL A 23 -10.62 8.80 11.39
C VAL A 23 -12.07 8.60 10.95
N ALA A 24 -12.48 7.34 10.84
CA ALA A 24 -13.83 7.00 10.44
C ALA A 24 -14.89 7.47 11.45
N GLY A 25 -16.11 7.67 10.96
CA GLY A 25 -17.28 8.08 11.76
C GLY A 25 -17.66 9.56 11.60
N ALA A 26 -17.02 10.29 10.68
CA ALA A 26 -17.31 11.68 10.37
C ALA A 26 -18.22 11.82 9.13
N PHE A 27 -18.67 13.05 8.87
CA PHE A 27 -19.36 13.42 7.63
C PHE A 27 -18.47 14.37 6.84
N ASP A 28 -18.51 14.27 5.50
CA ASP A 28 -17.87 15.25 4.62
C ASP A 28 -18.71 16.53 4.49
N ASP A 29 -18.18 17.53 3.78
CA ASP A 29 -18.85 18.83 3.54
C ASP A 29 -20.19 18.71 2.80
N ASN A 30 -20.39 17.62 2.05
CA ASN A 30 -21.64 17.32 1.35
C ASN A 30 -22.62 16.50 2.21
N ASN A 31 -22.28 16.28 3.49
CA ASN A 31 -23.05 15.50 4.45
C ASN A 31 -23.18 14.01 4.05
N ASN A 32 -22.19 13.47 3.33
CA ASN A 32 -22.02 12.03 3.16
C ASN A 32 -21.26 11.47 4.37
N PHE A 33 -21.70 10.32 4.88
CA PHE A 33 -21.05 9.66 6.00
C PHE A 33 -19.79 8.92 5.54
N MET A 34 -18.65 9.19 6.17
CA MET A 34 -17.39 8.47 5.98
C MET A 34 -17.18 7.55 7.19
N GLY A 35 -17.51 6.27 7.03
CA GLY A 35 -17.43 5.28 8.11
C GLY A 35 -16.41 4.18 7.84
N GLY A 36 -16.74 2.98 8.31
CA GLY A 36 -16.02 1.77 7.96
C GLY A 36 -14.95 1.36 8.96
N SER A 37 -14.56 0.09 8.85
CA SER A 37 -13.72 -0.61 9.80
C SER A 37 -12.29 -0.79 9.34
N GLU A 38 -12.00 -0.74 8.04
CA GLU A 38 -10.64 -0.93 7.50
C GLU A 38 -10.32 0.10 6.42
N VAL A 39 -9.10 0.64 6.42
CA VAL A 39 -8.47 1.18 5.21
C VAL A 39 -7.63 0.06 4.56
N LEU A 40 -7.98 -0.34 3.34
CA LEU A 40 -7.33 -1.47 2.66
C LEU A 40 -6.20 -1.04 1.72
N GLN A 41 -6.36 0.10 1.04
CA GLN A 41 -5.39 0.64 0.08
C GLN A 41 -5.32 2.16 0.20
N LEU A 42 -4.13 2.69 -0.09
CA LEU A 42 -3.89 4.11 -0.34
C LEU A 42 -3.24 4.24 -1.71
N VAL A 43 -3.77 5.11 -2.57
CA VAL A 43 -3.30 5.26 -3.95
C VAL A 43 -3.23 6.73 -4.33
N SER A 44 -2.05 7.15 -4.77
CA SER A 44 -1.82 8.43 -5.42
C SER A 44 -2.32 8.36 -6.87
N HIS A 45 -3.14 9.32 -7.26
CA HIS A 45 -3.66 9.42 -8.62
C HIS A 45 -3.95 10.87 -9.00
N LYS A 46 -3.29 11.36 -10.07
CA LYS A 46 -3.48 12.70 -10.64
C LYS A 46 -3.47 13.81 -9.56
N ASP A 47 -2.39 13.86 -8.78
CA ASP A 47 -2.15 14.83 -7.69
C ASP A 47 -3.18 14.79 -6.54
N LYS A 48 -3.94 13.71 -6.43
CA LYS A 48 -4.86 13.43 -5.30
C LYS A 48 -4.47 12.12 -4.63
N LEU A 49 -4.89 11.98 -3.37
CA LEU A 49 -4.77 10.74 -2.62
C LEU A 49 -6.15 10.08 -2.48
N PHE A 50 -6.23 8.78 -2.71
CA PHE A 50 -7.46 7.99 -2.55
C PHE A 50 -7.26 6.87 -1.53
N ALA A 51 -8.29 6.56 -0.77
CA ALA A 51 -8.30 5.45 0.19
C ALA A 51 -9.51 4.55 -0.02
N SER A 52 -9.31 3.24 0.09
CA SER A 52 -10.37 2.25 -0.03
C SER A 52 -10.85 1.79 1.35
N ILE A 53 -12.15 1.96 1.61
CA ILE A 53 -12.77 1.80 2.93
C ILE A 53 -13.71 0.60 2.94
N SER A 54 -13.46 -0.33 3.86
CA SER A 54 -14.25 -1.56 4.06
C SER A 54 -15.18 -1.43 5.26
N TYR A 55 -16.32 -2.11 5.21
CA TYR A 55 -17.27 -2.23 6.32
C TYR A 55 -17.31 -3.64 6.93
N TRP A 56 -16.29 -4.46 6.67
CA TRP A 56 -16.18 -5.78 7.27
C TRP A 56 -16.14 -5.69 8.79
N GLN A 57 -17.09 -6.33 9.49
CA GLN A 57 -17.29 -6.24 10.95
C GLN A 57 -17.74 -4.87 11.49
N ASP A 58 -18.19 -3.96 10.64
CA ASP A 58 -18.79 -2.70 11.08
C ASP A 58 -20.28 -2.89 11.42
N GLU A 59 -20.71 -2.55 12.65
CA GLU A 59 -22.08 -2.80 13.13
C GLU A 59 -23.14 -1.95 12.41
N SER A 60 -22.75 -0.91 11.66
CA SER A 60 -23.69 -0.18 10.80
C SER A 60 -24.20 -1.02 9.63
N ASN A 61 -23.42 -2.01 9.18
CA ASN A 61 -23.78 -2.93 8.11
C ASN A 61 -24.75 -4.03 8.60
N ILE A 62 -25.72 -4.36 7.76
CA ILE A 62 -26.77 -5.35 8.07
C ILE A 62 -26.27 -6.78 8.33
N TRP A 63 -25.05 -7.12 7.88
CA TRP A 63 -24.43 -8.42 8.14
C TRP A 63 -23.78 -8.51 9.52
N TYR A 64 -23.61 -7.38 10.22
CA TYR A 64 -22.94 -7.30 11.53
C TYR A 64 -23.79 -6.64 12.63
N GLY A 65 -25.11 -6.54 12.41
CA GLY A 65 -26.06 -6.03 13.41
C GLY A 65 -26.83 -4.78 13.00
N GLY A 66 -26.47 -4.18 11.86
CA GLY A 66 -27.17 -3.04 11.29
C GLY A 66 -28.60 -3.36 10.85
N SER A 67 -29.40 -2.31 10.65
CA SER A 67 -30.83 -2.45 10.27
C SER A 67 -31.20 -1.72 8.97
N ASN A 68 -30.32 -0.87 8.45
CA ASN A 68 -30.56 -0.12 7.22
C ASN A 68 -29.71 -0.71 6.08
N PRO A 69 -30.32 -1.34 5.07
CA PRO A 69 -29.60 -1.97 3.98
C PRO A 69 -28.97 -0.96 3.00
N ASN A 70 -29.25 0.34 3.13
CA ASN A 70 -28.73 1.37 2.23
C ASN A 70 -27.44 2.02 2.76
N ILE A 71 -26.91 1.58 3.90
CA ILE A 71 -25.66 2.09 4.49
C ILE A 71 -24.76 0.93 4.88
N GLY A 72 -23.52 1.27 5.24
CA GLY A 72 -22.57 0.29 5.73
C GLY A 72 -21.89 -0.47 4.60
N TRP A 73 -21.78 0.10 3.41
CA TRP A 73 -21.13 -0.52 2.25
C TRP A 73 -19.84 0.19 1.91
N SER A 74 -18.95 -0.51 1.21
CA SER A 74 -17.61 -0.01 0.94
C SER A 74 -17.61 1.33 0.19
N GLN A 75 -16.61 2.14 0.50
CA GLN A 75 -16.43 3.46 -0.09
C GLN A 75 -15.01 3.61 -0.66
N ILE A 76 -14.86 4.50 -1.65
CA ILE A 76 -13.59 5.16 -1.94
C ILE A 76 -13.71 6.59 -1.44
N ILE A 77 -12.75 7.03 -0.63
CA ILE A 77 -12.64 8.42 -0.19
C ILE A 77 -11.41 9.07 -0.84
N SER A 78 -11.44 10.40 -0.99
CA SER A 78 -10.35 11.16 -1.61
C SER A 78 -9.93 12.35 -0.77
N LEU A 79 -8.66 12.73 -0.90
CA LEU A 79 -8.04 13.92 -0.33
C LEU A 79 -7.39 14.72 -1.48
N ASN A 80 -7.81 15.97 -1.67
CA ASN A 80 -7.36 16.81 -2.77
C ASN A 80 -6.08 17.61 -2.45
N SER A 81 -5.80 17.86 -1.17
CA SER A 81 -4.60 18.56 -0.72
C SER A 81 -4.25 18.14 0.72
N PRO A 82 -3.00 18.33 1.18
CA PRO A 82 -2.54 17.78 2.45
C PRO A 82 -3.21 18.41 3.69
N ASN A 83 -3.89 19.55 3.53
CA ASN A 83 -4.52 20.33 4.58
C ASN A 83 -6.04 20.43 4.41
N GLU A 84 -6.62 19.73 3.43
CA GLU A 84 -8.06 19.64 3.23
C GLU A 84 -8.65 18.44 3.97
N ASP A 85 -9.97 18.41 4.06
CA ASP A 85 -10.69 17.27 4.63
C ASP A 85 -10.91 16.19 3.56
N TRP A 86 -10.99 14.94 4.02
CA TRP A 86 -11.39 13.82 3.17
C TRP A 86 -12.87 13.94 2.77
N SER A 87 -13.21 13.43 1.59
CA SER A 87 -14.59 13.35 1.09
C SER A 87 -14.89 12.00 0.47
N VAL A 88 -16.18 11.60 0.47
CA VAL A 88 -16.60 10.40 -0.28
C VAL A 88 -16.50 10.68 -1.78
N ASP A 89 -15.77 9.82 -2.49
CA ASP A 89 -15.60 9.90 -3.95
C ASP A 89 -16.41 8.80 -4.68
N LEU A 90 -16.58 7.64 -4.04
CA LEU A 90 -17.48 6.57 -4.50
C LEU A 90 -18.12 5.85 -3.32
N ASP A 91 -19.42 5.62 -3.39
CA ASP A 91 -20.11 4.58 -2.62
C ASP A 91 -20.35 3.39 -3.56
N LEU A 92 -19.89 2.18 -3.20
CA LEU A 92 -19.93 1.01 -4.09
C LEU A 92 -21.31 0.36 -4.18
N ASP A 93 -22.35 0.98 -3.60
CA ASP A 93 -23.70 0.45 -3.48
C ASP A 93 -23.82 -0.80 -2.60
N SER A 94 -25.06 -1.24 -2.40
CA SER A 94 -25.39 -2.37 -1.55
C SER A 94 -24.70 -3.66 -1.97
N TYR A 95 -24.35 -4.48 -0.97
CA TYR A 95 -23.76 -5.82 -1.10
C TYR A 95 -22.26 -5.86 -1.48
N TYR A 96 -21.64 -4.72 -1.79
CA TYR A 96 -20.18 -4.60 -1.83
C TYR A 96 -19.65 -4.25 -0.45
N LEU A 97 -19.12 -5.23 0.26
CA LEU A 97 -18.65 -5.04 1.63
C LEU A 97 -17.26 -4.42 1.70
N ARG A 98 -16.43 -4.74 0.70
CA ARG A 98 -15.00 -4.43 0.69
C ARG A 98 -14.61 -3.99 -0.72
N PRO A 99 -13.95 -2.84 -0.88
CA PRO A 99 -13.23 -2.51 -2.09
C PRO A 99 -11.89 -3.27 -2.02
N GLU A 100 -11.93 -4.54 -2.46
CA GLU A 100 -10.86 -5.52 -2.21
C GLU A 100 -9.49 -5.08 -2.76
N ILE A 101 -9.49 -4.29 -3.83
CA ILE A 101 -8.32 -3.60 -4.38
C ILE A 101 -8.70 -2.21 -4.91
N LEU A 102 -7.77 -1.27 -4.80
CA LEU A 102 -7.75 0.04 -5.46
C LEU A 102 -6.33 0.21 -5.99
N LYS A 103 -6.18 0.50 -7.29
CA LYS A 103 -4.85 0.62 -7.91
C LYS A 103 -4.89 1.57 -9.10
N GLN A 104 -3.80 2.33 -9.28
CA GLN A 104 -3.55 3.06 -10.50
C GLN A 104 -2.85 2.14 -11.51
N VAL A 105 -3.31 2.15 -12.75
CA VAL A 105 -2.68 1.46 -13.88
C VAL A 105 -2.44 2.42 -15.03
N VAL A 106 -1.43 2.13 -15.85
CA VAL A 106 -1.10 2.95 -17.02
C VAL A 106 -1.12 2.06 -18.25
N PHE A 107 -1.96 2.41 -19.21
CA PHE A 107 -1.98 1.79 -20.53
C PHE A 107 -1.21 2.66 -21.52
N THR A 108 -0.37 2.00 -22.32
CA THR A 108 0.35 2.61 -23.44
C THR A 108 -0.19 2.14 -24.79
N LYS A 109 -1.00 1.08 -24.82
CA LYS A 109 -1.59 0.54 -26.04
C LYS A 109 -3.09 0.29 -25.91
N ASP A 110 -3.78 0.30 -27.03
CA ASP A 110 -5.17 -0.13 -27.14
C ASP A 110 -5.31 -1.66 -27.27
N MET A 111 -6.55 -2.14 -27.27
CA MET A 111 -6.92 -3.55 -27.40
C MET A 111 -6.48 -4.20 -28.73
N HIS A 112 -6.08 -3.40 -29.71
CA HIS A 112 -5.57 -3.84 -31.01
C HIS A 112 -4.03 -3.78 -31.08
N GLY A 113 -3.37 -3.37 -30.00
CA GLY A 113 -1.92 -3.26 -29.90
C GLY A 113 -1.34 -1.96 -30.47
N ASN A 114 -2.18 -0.98 -30.83
CA ASN A 114 -1.69 0.33 -31.28
C ASN A 114 -1.28 1.18 -30.09
N TYR A 115 -0.18 1.91 -30.22
CA TYR A 115 0.24 2.87 -29.20
C TYR A 115 -0.77 4.03 -29.09
N LEU A 116 -1.14 4.36 -27.85
CA LEU A 116 -1.88 5.57 -27.54
C LEU A 116 -0.97 6.79 -27.77
N SER A 117 -1.56 7.89 -28.27
CA SER A 117 -0.78 9.13 -28.47
C SER A 117 -0.25 9.71 -27.15
N ILE A 118 -0.99 9.47 -26.07
CA ILE A 118 -0.63 9.79 -24.69
C ILE A 118 -1.04 8.55 -23.87
N PRO A 119 -0.16 7.96 -23.05
CA PRO A 119 -0.54 6.90 -22.14
C PRO A 119 -1.74 7.33 -21.28
N ASP A 120 -2.69 6.42 -21.07
CA ASP A 120 -3.86 6.68 -20.25
C ASP A 120 -3.67 6.07 -18.86
N THR A 121 -3.81 6.90 -17.83
CA THR A 121 -3.65 6.51 -16.44
C THR A 121 -5.02 6.41 -15.81
N LEU A 122 -5.39 5.19 -15.42
CA LEU A 122 -6.70 4.87 -14.85
C LEU A 122 -6.58 4.54 -13.36
N LEU A 123 -7.52 5.03 -12.56
CA LEU A 123 -7.73 4.56 -11.20
C LEU A 123 -8.85 3.52 -11.19
N ILE A 124 -8.56 2.33 -10.68
CA ILE A 124 -9.49 1.19 -10.71
C ILE A 124 -9.68 0.67 -9.29
N ALA A 125 -10.93 0.60 -8.85
CA ALA A 125 -11.34 -0.20 -7.70
C ALA A 125 -11.95 -1.51 -8.21
N ALA A 126 -11.72 -2.63 -7.51
CA ALA A 126 -12.43 -3.85 -7.81
C ALA A 126 -12.92 -4.53 -6.53
N ALA A 127 -14.12 -5.07 -6.61
CA ALA A 127 -14.84 -5.63 -5.49
C ALA A 127 -15.77 -6.74 -5.98
N TYR A 128 -16.29 -7.55 -5.05
CA TYR A 128 -17.37 -8.47 -5.37
C TYR A 128 -18.59 -8.19 -4.50
N SER A 129 -19.76 -8.39 -5.10
CA SER A 129 -21.05 -8.29 -4.45
C SER A 129 -21.62 -9.67 -4.18
N SER A 130 -21.99 -9.93 -2.94
CA SER A 130 -22.65 -11.18 -2.54
C SER A 130 -24.11 -10.91 -2.19
N ASN A 131 -24.96 -10.82 -3.22
CA ASN A 131 -26.41 -10.79 -3.02
C ASN A 131 -26.93 -12.19 -2.64
N PHE A 132 -26.88 -12.50 -1.34
CA PHE A 132 -27.27 -13.82 -0.80
C PHE A 132 -28.73 -14.22 -1.02
N VAL A 133 -29.58 -13.29 -1.49
CA VAL A 133 -31.03 -13.51 -1.58
C VAL A 133 -31.52 -13.65 -3.03
N PHE A 134 -30.93 -12.92 -3.99
CA PHE A 134 -31.56 -12.73 -5.30
C PHE A 134 -30.65 -12.90 -6.53
N GLY A 135 -29.33 -13.11 -6.40
CA GLY A 135 -28.45 -13.03 -7.56
C GLY A 135 -27.20 -13.89 -7.51
N PRO A 136 -26.48 -13.96 -8.65
CA PRO A 136 -25.12 -14.47 -8.67
C PRO A 136 -24.20 -13.62 -7.78
N VAL A 137 -23.01 -14.14 -7.48
CA VAL A 137 -21.92 -13.32 -6.96
C VAL A 137 -21.28 -12.65 -8.17
N THR A 138 -21.18 -11.32 -8.13
CA THR A 138 -20.64 -10.52 -9.24
C THR A 138 -19.33 -9.89 -8.78
N ALA A 139 -18.24 -10.19 -9.49
CA ALA A 139 -16.98 -9.47 -9.39
C ALA A 139 -16.98 -8.31 -10.39
N SER A 140 -16.77 -7.09 -9.90
CA SER A 140 -16.88 -5.85 -10.67
C SER A 140 -15.60 -5.03 -10.58
N ALA A 141 -15.29 -4.31 -11.67
CA ALA A 141 -14.32 -3.25 -11.70
C ALA A 141 -15.04 -1.90 -11.84
N PHE A 142 -14.63 -0.93 -11.04
CA PHE A 142 -15.08 0.45 -11.06
C PHE A 142 -13.89 1.26 -11.56
N VAL A 143 -14.05 1.98 -12.68
CA VAL A 143 -12.99 2.78 -13.30
C VAL A 143 -13.36 4.25 -13.15
N ARG A 144 -12.47 5.03 -12.51
CA ARG A 144 -12.71 6.45 -12.32
C ARG A 144 -12.62 7.20 -13.65
N ASN A 145 -13.59 8.06 -13.89
CA ASN A 145 -13.60 9.01 -14.97
C ASN A 145 -13.22 10.41 -14.44
N ASP A 146 -11.94 10.75 -14.52
CA ASP A 146 -11.40 12.00 -13.96
C ASP A 146 -11.91 13.28 -14.64
N GLN A 147 -12.62 13.17 -15.77
CA GLN A 147 -13.24 14.33 -16.42
C GLN A 147 -14.59 14.69 -15.79
N THR A 148 -15.26 13.71 -15.19
CA THR A 148 -16.61 13.87 -14.65
C THR A 148 -16.70 13.60 -13.15
N ASP A 149 -15.61 13.15 -12.53
CA ASP A 149 -15.54 12.67 -11.15
C ASP A 149 -16.52 11.52 -10.83
N ASN A 150 -17.00 10.80 -11.85
CA ASN A 150 -17.83 9.60 -11.72
C ASN A 150 -17.00 8.32 -11.85
N TRP A 151 -17.62 7.19 -11.53
CA TRP A 151 -17.03 5.86 -11.69
C TRP A 151 -17.89 4.99 -12.61
N ASP A 152 -17.26 4.46 -13.65
CA ASP A 152 -17.89 3.57 -14.63
C ASP A 152 -17.69 2.11 -14.19
N VAL A 153 -18.77 1.32 -14.19
CA VAL A 153 -18.76 -0.03 -13.61
C VAL A 153 -18.85 -1.09 -14.69
N THR A 154 -17.98 -2.10 -14.59
CA THR A 154 -17.99 -3.29 -15.44
C THR A 154 -18.01 -4.57 -14.63
N THR A 155 -18.63 -5.60 -15.20
CA THR A 155 -18.57 -6.95 -14.68
C THR A 155 -17.34 -7.67 -15.21
N ILE A 156 -16.47 -8.12 -14.31
CA ILE A 156 -15.34 -9.00 -14.63
C ILE A 156 -15.84 -10.44 -14.76
N TYR A 157 -16.65 -10.87 -13.80
CA TYR A 157 -17.14 -12.25 -13.72
C TYR A 157 -18.43 -12.36 -12.89
N GLU A 158 -19.33 -13.25 -13.30
CA GLU A 158 -20.50 -13.66 -12.52
C GLU A 158 -20.48 -15.16 -12.30
N GLY A 159 -20.73 -15.59 -11.07
CA GLY A 159 -20.79 -17.00 -10.73
C GLY A 159 -21.75 -17.30 -9.57
N SER A 160 -21.77 -18.56 -9.15
CA SER A 160 -22.62 -19.01 -8.05
C SER A 160 -22.00 -18.75 -6.68
N LEU A 161 -22.84 -18.76 -5.65
CA LEU A 161 -22.42 -18.91 -4.26
C LEU A 161 -21.65 -20.23 -4.04
N PRO A 162 -20.81 -20.33 -2.98
CA PRO A 162 -20.55 -19.32 -1.96
C PRO A 162 -19.66 -18.17 -2.47
N ALA A 163 -19.83 -16.98 -1.88
CA ALA A 163 -18.93 -15.84 -2.06
C ALA A 163 -17.65 -16.00 -1.20
N GLY A 164 -16.89 -14.91 -1.01
CA GLY A 164 -15.70 -14.91 -0.17
C GLY A 164 -14.43 -15.16 -0.98
N ASP A 165 -13.59 -16.10 -0.53
CA ASP A 165 -12.28 -16.37 -1.12
C ASP A 165 -12.35 -16.68 -2.63
N SER A 166 -13.46 -17.23 -3.13
CA SER A 166 -13.65 -17.51 -4.55
C SER A 166 -13.75 -16.27 -5.44
N TYR A 167 -14.08 -15.10 -4.87
CA TYR A 167 -14.26 -13.85 -5.61
C TYR A 167 -13.37 -12.71 -5.11
N SER A 168 -12.55 -12.96 -4.07
CA SER A 168 -11.63 -11.96 -3.51
C SER A 168 -10.59 -11.52 -4.55
N ILE A 169 -10.39 -10.20 -4.65
CA ILE A 169 -9.52 -9.57 -5.64
C ILE A 169 -8.41 -8.84 -4.89
N ARG A 170 -7.19 -9.38 -4.89
CA ARG A 170 -6.14 -8.91 -3.98
C ARG A 170 -5.07 -8.04 -4.60
N ASP A 171 -4.98 -8.01 -5.92
CA ASP A 171 -4.00 -7.23 -6.66
C ASP A 171 -4.43 -7.14 -8.13
N MET A 172 -3.76 -6.34 -8.95
CA MET A 172 -3.91 -6.31 -10.41
C MET A 172 -2.64 -5.79 -11.06
N GLN A 173 -2.31 -6.21 -12.28
CA GLN A 173 -1.02 -5.85 -12.89
C GLN A 173 -1.14 -5.67 -14.41
N ILE A 174 -0.59 -4.56 -14.92
CA ILE A 174 -0.37 -4.38 -16.36
C ILE A 174 0.83 -5.20 -16.78
N TYR A 175 0.70 -5.90 -17.89
CA TYR A 175 1.79 -6.63 -18.50
C TYR A 175 1.67 -6.63 -20.01
N THR A 176 2.81 -6.48 -20.69
CA THR A 176 2.92 -6.68 -22.14
C THR A 176 3.46 -8.07 -22.39
N ASP A 177 2.71 -8.90 -23.10
CA ASP A 177 3.19 -10.21 -23.55
C ASP A 177 4.37 -10.02 -24.52
N GLN A 178 5.51 -10.63 -24.19
CA GLN A 178 6.78 -10.42 -24.89
C GLN A 178 6.84 -11.10 -26.26
N VAL A 179 5.88 -11.98 -26.58
CA VAL A 179 5.81 -12.71 -27.86
C VAL A 179 4.84 -12.03 -28.82
N THR A 180 3.67 -11.63 -28.34
CA THR A 180 2.58 -11.04 -29.13
C THR A 180 2.63 -9.52 -29.14
N GLY A 181 3.19 -8.89 -28.10
CA GLY A 181 3.19 -7.44 -27.91
C GLY A 181 1.90 -6.87 -27.34
N ASP A 182 0.92 -7.72 -27.00
CA ASP A 182 -0.35 -7.32 -26.42
C ASP A 182 -0.16 -6.79 -24.98
N GLU A 183 -0.65 -5.58 -24.70
CA GLU A 183 -0.69 -5.01 -23.36
C GLU A 183 -2.06 -5.31 -22.71
N MET A 184 -2.03 -5.82 -21.48
CA MET A 184 -3.18 -6.40 -20.81
C MET A 184 -3.14 -6.09 -19.31
N LEU A 185 -4.33 -5.93 -18.71
CA LEU A 185 -4.53 -5.89 -17.28
C LEU A 185 -4.91 -7.28 -16.77
N PHE A 186 -4.07 -7.84 -15.90
CA PHE A 186 -4.31 -9.11 -15.23
C PHE A 186 -4.93 -8.86 -13.85
N ILE A 187 -6.03 -9.54 -13.56
CA ILE A 187 -6.72 -9.43 -12.27
C ILE A 187 -7.18 -10.82 -11.76
N PRO A 188 -6.70 -11.28 -10.59
CA PRO A 188 -7.22 -12.48 -9.95
C PRO A 188 -8.63 -12.25 -9.41
N VAL A 189 -9.55 -13.15 -9.75
CA VAL A 189 -10.86 -13.26 -9.09
C VAL A 189 -10.86 -14.53 -8.26
N GLY A 190 -10.33 -14.42 -7.05
CA GLY A 190 -10.26 -15.48 -6.06
C GLY A 190 -9.78 -16.83 -6.62
N THR A 191 -10.51 -17.89 -6.31
CA THR A 191 -10.27 -19.24 -6.85
C THR A 191 -10.82 -19.43 -8.27
N ASN A 192 -11.60 -18.48 -8.81
CA ASN A 192 -12.10 -18.57 -10.19
C ASN A 192 -10.99 -18.38 -11.23
N GLY A 193 -9.90 -17.69 -10.88
CA GLY A 193 -8.68 -17.63 -11.69
C GLY A 193 -8.19 -16.22 -12.00
N ILE A 194 -7.28 -16.12 -12.97
CA ILE A 194 -6.70 -14.87 -13.47
C ILE A 194 -7.49 -14.43 -14.69
N PHE A 195 -8.19 -13.31 -14.57
CA PHE A 195 -8.91 -12.66 -15.66
C PHE A 195 -8.03 -11.62 -16.34
N VAL A 196 -8.36 -11.33 -17.60
CA VAL A 196 -7.61 -10.43 -18.46
C VAL A 196 -8.55 -9.39 -19.05
N GLY A 197 -8.17 -8.12 -18.92
CA GLY A 197 -8.82 -6.98 -19.56
C GLY A 197 -7.87 -6.29 -20.53
N LYS A 198 -8.41 -5.71 -21.61
CA LYS A 198 -7.67 -4.89 -22.56
C LYS A 198 -8.25 -3.49 -22.61
N TYR A 199 -7.40 -2.48 -22.82
CA TYR A 199 -7.84 -1.09 -22.93
C TYR A 199 -8.63 -0.86 -24.22
N ASN A 200 -9.89 -0.50 -24.10
CA ASN A 200 -10.76 -0.18 -25.22
C ASN A 200 -11.22 1.29 -25.09
N PRO A 201 -10.66 2.23 -25.90
CA PRO A 201 -10.99 3.65 -25.78
C PRO A 201 -12.44 3.98 -26.18
N ASP A 202 -13.11 3.08 -26.92
CA ASP A 202 -14.50 3.26 -27.37
C ASP A 202 -15.53 2.94 -26.28
N LEU A 203 -15.09 2.36 -25.16
CA LEU A 203 -15.93 2.10 -23.98
C LEU A 203 -15.83 3.27 -22.98
N GLU A 204 -16.88 3.47 -22.18
CA GLU A 204 -16.87 4.46 -21.09
C GLU A 204 -15.93 4.00 -19.99
N GLU A 205 -16.07 2.74 -19.58
CA GLU A 205 -15.25 2.02 -18.62
C GLU A 205 -13.77 1.79 -19.01
N LYS A 206 -13.41 2.08 -20.27
CA LYS A 206 -12.08 1.85 -20.86
C LYS A 206 -11.52 0.43 -20.86
N ILE A 207 -12.17 -0.56 -20.23
CA ILE A 207 -11.63 -1.91 -20.11
C ILE A 207 -12.60 -2.94 -20.66
N GLN A 208 -12.16 -3.68 -21.66
CA GLN A 208 -12.88 -4.83 -22.18
C GLN A 208 -12.35 -6.13 -21.56
N TRP A 209 -13.17 -6.78 -20.72
CA TRP A 209 -12.84 -8.03 -20.06
C TRP A 209 -13.08 -9.26 -20.94
N ASN A 210 -12.20 -10.25 -20.83
CA ASN A 210 -12.48 -11.59 -21.32
C ASN A 210 -13.54 -12.26 -20.44
N SER A 211 -14.49 -12.96 -21.06
CA SER A 211 -15.58 -13.65 -20.35
C SER A 211 -15.15 -14.89 -19.57
N THR A 212 -13.91 -15.35 -19.76
CA THR A 212 -13.33 -16.51 -19.09
C THR A 212 -11.94 -16.15 -18.58
N PRO A 213 -11.50 -16.73 -17.45
CA PRO A 213 -10.13 -16.53 -16.98
C PRO A 213 -9.13 -17.07 -18.00
N GLU A 214 -7.97 -16.42 -18.12
CA GLU A 214 -6.84 -16.94 -18.90
C GLU A 214 -6.22 -18.16 -18.20
N TYR A 215 -6.21 -18.16 -16.87
CA TYR A 215 -5.74 -19.28 -16.06
C TYR A 215 -6.62 -19.52 -14.84
N GLY A 216 -7.07 -20.75 -14.65
CA GLY A 216 -7.89 -21.13 -13.51
C GLY A 216 -8.84 -22.28 -13.85
N PRO A 217 -9.64 -22.76 -12.89
CA PRO A 217 -9.67 -22.32 -11.48
C PRO A 217 -8.37 -22.65 -10.73
N ILE A 218 -8.16 -22.02 -9.57
CA ILE A 218 -6.98 -22.18 -8.71
C ILE A 218 -7.42 -22.56 -7.31
N ASP A 219 -6.68 -23.44 -6.62
CA ASP A 219 -7.08 -23.99 -5.32
C ASP A 219 -7.14 -22.94 -4.20
N ILE A 220 -6.25 -21.95 -4.23
CA ILE A 220 -6.16 -20.88 -3.23
C ILE A 220 -6.13 -19.55 -3.98
N ARG A 221 -6.85 -18.55 -3.48
CA ARG A 221 -6.89 -17.23 -4.10
C ARG A 221 -5.47 -16.64 -4.21
N PRO A 222 -5.13 -16.00 -5.34
CA PRO A 222 -3.89 -15.24 -5.44
C PRO A 222 -3.84 -14.06 -4.48
N LEU A 223 -2.65 -13.75 -3.95
CA LEU A 223 -2.42 -12.64 -3.00
C LEU A 223 -1.43 -11.58 -3.52
N GLY A 224 -0.86 -11.77 -4.71
CA GLY A 224 0.01 -10.79 -5.34
C GLY A 224 0.33 -11.17 -6.79
N ILE A 225 0.50 -10.17 -7.64
CA ILE A 225 0.88 -10.30 -9.04
C ILE A 225 1.93 -9.23 -9.39
N VAL A 226 3.05 -9.64 -9.98
CA VAL A 226 4.17 -8.74 -10.27
C VAL A 226 4.76 -9.05 -11.64
N VAL A 227 5.48 -8.07 -12.19
CA VAL A 227 6.34 -8.26 -13.36
C VAL A 227 7.78 -8.12 -12.92
N ALA A 228 8.57 -9.17 -13.06
CA ALA A 228 10.00 -9.17 -12.76
C ALA A 228 10.76 -9.75 -13.95
N ASN A 229 11.88 -9.14 -14.35
CA ASN A 229 12.68 -9.62 -15.49
C ASN A 229 11.85 -9.84 -16.78
N ASN A 230 10.90 -8.94 -17.07
CA ASN A 230 9.95 -9.03 -18.19
C ASN A 230 9.07 -10.28 -18.19
N VAL A 231 8.80 -10.87 -17.02
CA VAL A 231 7.90 -12.03 -16.87
C VAL A 231 6.84 -11.71 -15.82
N LEU A 232 5.59 -12.06 -16.11
CA LEU A 232 4.49 -11.97 -15.16
C LEU A 232 4.49 -13.16 -14.19
N TYR A 233 4.50 -12.86 -12.90
CA TYR A 233 4.38 -13.82 -11.81
C TYR A 233 3.15 -13.54 -10.96
N PHE A 234 2.51 -14.57 -10.41
CA PHE A 234 1.54 -14.40 -9.33
C PHE A 234 1.74 -15.44 -8.24
N SER A 235 1.43 -15.06 -7.00
CA SER A 235 1.43 -15.97 -5.86
C SER A 235 0.06 -16.60 -5.66
N SER A 236 0.01 -17.89 -5.31
CA SER A 236 -1.21 -18.57 -4.88
C SER A 236 -0.85 -19.68 -3.91
N GLY A 237 -1.38 -19.59 -2.68
CA GLY A 237 -1.05 -20.51 -1.60
C GLY A 237 0.46 -20.56 -1.36
N ASN A 238 1.05 -21.74 -1.51
CA ASN A 238 2.48 -21.97 -1.32
C ASN A 238 3.33 -21.89 -2.60
N LYS A 239 2.77 -21.41 -3.72
CA LYS A 239 3.44 -21.40 -5.02
C LYS A 239 3.49 -20.01 -5.62
N ILE A 240 4.54 -19.76 -6.40
CA ILE A 240 4.63 -18.68 -7.36
C ILE A 240 4.54 -19.29 -8.74
N TYR A 241 3.60 -18.81 -9.53
CA TYR A 241 3.39 -19.19 -10.92
C TYR A 241 4.01 -18.13 -11.80
N LYS A 242 4.58 -18.55 -12.93
CA LYS A 242 5.01 -17.66 -14.00
C LYS A 242 4.22 -17.92 -15.26
N ARG A 243 3.87 -16.85 -15.95
CA ARG A 243 3.24 -16.90 -17.27
C ARG A 243 4.29 -17.21 -18.33
N ILE A 244 3.92 -18.06 -19.27
CA ILE A 244 4.66 -18.35 -20.49
C ILE A 244 3.92 -17.69 -21.65
N ASP A 245 4.56 -16.71 -22.25
CA ASP A 245 3.97 -15.83 -23.24
C ASP A 245 3.70 -16.49 -24.59
N GLY A 246 2.73 -15.94 -25.31
CA GLY A 246 2.34 -16.37 -26.64
C GLY A 246 0.84 -16.27 -26.90
N LEU A 247 0.45 -16.62 -28.12
CA LEU A 247 -0.96 -16.63 -28.55
C LEU A 247 -1.85 -17.59 -27.73
N ASN A 248 -1.25 -18.63 -27.16
CA ASN A 248 -1.90 -19.57 -26.24
C ASN A 248 -1.03 -19.65 -24.99
N PRO A 249 -1.15 -18.68 -24.07
CA PRO A 249 -0.28 -18.61 -22.91
C PRO A 249 -0.49 -19.82 -22.00
N THR A 250 0.59 -20.24 -21.34
CA THR A 250 0.54 -21.29 -20.32
C THR A 250 1.15 -20.78 -19.03
N TYR A 251 1.02 -21.53 -17.94
CA TYR A 251 1.57 -21.16 -16.65
C TYR A 251 2.32 -22.34 -16.06
N GLU A 252 3.47 -22.06 -15.46
CA GLU A 252 4.26 -23.06 -14.74
C GLU A 252 4.68 -22.57 -13.36
N ILE A 253 4.98 -23.50 -12.46
CA ILE A 253 5.43 -23.17 -11.10
C ILE A 253 6.88 -22.70 -11.19
N ALA A 254 7.11 -21.45 -10.79
CA ALA A 254 8.42 -20.84 -10.73
C ALA A 254 9.13 -21.12 -9.40
N HIS A 255 8.36 -21.20 -8.30
CA HIS A 255 8.88 -21.53 -6.97
C HIS A 255 7.79 -22.17 -6.10
N ASP A 256 8.18 -23.07 -5.20
CA ASP A 256 7.27 -23.85 -4.35
C ASP A 256 7.78 -23.89 -2.90
N PHE A 257 6.95 -23.44 -1.97
CA PHE A 257 7.18 -23.40 -0.52
C PHE A 257 6.55 -24.60 0.22
N SER A 258 6.11 -25.64 -0.49
CA SER A 258 5.54 -26.87 0.09
C SER A 258 6.50 -27.58 1.06
N ASP A 259 7.81 -27.33 0.93
CA ASP A 259 8.83 -27.85 1.85
C ASP A 259 8.77 -27.18 3.24
N LEU A 260 8.26 -25.94 3.33
CA LEU A 260 8.04 -25.24 4.60
C LEU A 260 6.65 -25.54 5.19
N SER A 261 5.61 -25.53 4.35
CA SER A 261 4.27 -25.97 4.72
C SER A 261 3.47 -26.36 3.48
N SER A 262 2.86 -27.54 3.52
CA SER A 262 1.85 -27.96 2.55
C SER A 262 0.43 -27.57 2.96
N ASP A 263 0.20 -27.27 4.24
CA ASP A 263 -1.08 -26.82 4.76
C ASP A 263 -1.15 -25.28 4.75
N ILE A 264 -2.11 -24.75 4.00
CA ILE A 264 -2.32 -23.33 3.80
C ILE A 264 -3.76 -22.98 4.15
N ASN A 265 -3.93 -22.00 5.04
CA ASN A 265 -5.25 -21.46 5.37
C ASN A 265 -5.55 -20.29 4.42
N SER A 266 -6.52 -20.45 3.51
CA SER A 266 -6.88 -19.46 2.49
C SER A 266 -7.35 -18.10 3.04
N ALA A 267 -7.88 -18.08 4.27
CA ALA A 267 -8.37 -16.85 4.90
C ALA A 267 -7.22 -15.87 5.19
N VAL A 268 -6.05 -16.40 5.56
CA VAL A 268 -4.88 -15.60 5.97
C VAL A 268 -3.71 -15.72 5.00
N GLY A 269 -3.60 -16.81 4.25
CA GLY A 269 -2.29 -17.40 4.05
C GLY A 269 -1.83 -17.74 2.65
N GLY A 270 -0.52 -17.95 2.61
CA GLY A 270 0.32 -18.15 1.44
C GLY A 270 1.48 -17.16 1.41
N ILE A 271 1.89 -16.85 0.18
CA ILE A 271 2.90 -15.85 -0.15
C ILE A 271 2.21 -14.49 -0.31
N ARG A 272 2.60 -13.51 0.51
CA ARG A 272 1.98 -12.18 0.62
C ARG A 272 2.95 -11.04 0.30
N GLY A 273 2.40 -9.90 -0.12
CA GLY A 273 3.12 -8.69 -0.50
C GLY A 273 4.23 -8.94 -1.51
N LEU A 274 3.99 -9.81 -2.48
CA LEU A 274 4.96 -10.14 -3.51
C LEU A 274 5.40 -8.85 -4.20
N SER A 275 6.67 -8.49 -4.08
CA SER A 275 7.20 -7.20 -4.52
C SER A 275 8.51 -7.39 -5.25
N VAL A 276 8.79 -6.54 -6.22
CA VAL A 276 10.04 -6.58 -6.99
C VAL A 276 11.06 -5.65 -6.38
N ILE A 277 12.28 -6.14 -6.21
CA ILE A 277 13.44 -5.35 -5.80
C ILE A 277 14.58 -5.55 -6.80
N ASN A 278 15.18 -4.46 -7.26
CA ASN A 278 16.27 -4.52 -8.22
C ASN A 278 17.55 -4.98 -7.50
N ASN A 279 18.19 -6.03 -8.01
CA ASN A 279 19.45 -6.57 -7.50
C ASN A 279 20.48 -6.63 -8.63
N ASP A 280 21.19 -5.52 -8.82
CA ASP A 280 22.11 -5.30 -9.93
C ASP A 280 21.44 -5.49 -11.31
N ASP A 281 21.84 -6.53 -12.04
CA ASP A 281 21.42 -6.81 -13.41
C ASP A 281 20.06 -7.52 -13.51
N ASN A 282 19.53 -8.07 -12.40
CA ASN A 282 18.26 -8.80 -12.40
C ASN A 282 17.34 -8.38 -11.25
N ASP A 283 16.04 -8.53 -11.48
CA ASP A 283 15.02 -8.33 -10.47
C ASP A 283 14.90 -9.55 -9.56
N SER A 284 14.92 -9.32 -8.25
CA SER A 284 14.56 -10.30 -7.22
C SER A 284 13.13 -10.06 -6.74
N MET A 285 12.51 -11.08 -6.13
CA MET A 285 11.18 -10.95 -5.51
C MET A 285 11.25 -11.04 -3.99
N LEU A 286 10.70 -10.05 -3.30
CA LEU A 286 10.55 -9.99 -1.85
C LEU A 286 9.12 -10.39 -1.46
N LEU A 287 8.96 -11.16 -0.38
CA LEU A 287 7.66 -11.62 0.08
C LEU A 287 7.64 -11.94 1.57
N MET A 288 6.45 -11.87 2.17
CA MET A 288 6.17 -12.42 3.49
C MET A 288 5.51 -13.79 3.37
N TRP A 289 6.07 -14.79 4.05
CA TRP A 289 5.52 -16.13 4.15
C TRP A 289 4.59 -16.24 5.36
N CYS A 290 3.30 -16.37 5.09
CA CYS A 290 2.24 -16.50 6.10
C CYS A 290 1.38 -17.74 5.81
N PRO A 291 1.82 -18.97 6.11
CA PRO A 291 1.11 -20.17 5.64
C PRO A 291 -0.28 -20.35 6.26
N ASN A 292 -0.42 -20.03 7.55
CA ASN A 292 -1.63 -20.35 8.32
C ASN A 292 -1.77 -19.44 9.56
N GLY A 293 -2.71 -19.77 10.45
CA GLY A 293 -2.98 -19.04 11.70
C GLY A 293 -1.85 -19.10 12.75
N GLN A 294 -0.66 -19.60 12.40
CA GLN A 294 0.54 -19.62 13.24
C GLN A 294 1.72 -18.88 12.58
N SER A 295 1.44 -18.05 11.57
CA SER A 295 2.45 -17.24 10.89
C SER A 295 3.28 -16.42 11.87
N LYS A 296 4.56 -16.26 11.54
CA LYS A 296 5.54 -15.46 12.28
C LYS A 296 6.09 -14.28 11.48
N GLY A 297 5.49 -13.98 10.32
CA GLY A 297 5.96 -12.92 9.42
C GLY A 297 7.38 -13.16 8.92
N THR A 298 7.66 -14.36 8.40
CA THR A 298 8.99 -14.66 7.84
C THR A 298 9.14 -14.01 6.48
N ILE A 299 10.22 -13.23 6.30
CA ILE A 299 10.52 -12.59 5.02
C ILE A 299 11.51 -13.43 4.23
N PHE A 300 11.17 -13.69 2.98
CA PHE A 300 12.06 -14.32 2.01
C PHE A 300 12.29 -13.39 0.83
N ARG A 301 13.50 -13.45 0.29
CA ARG A 301 13.87 -12.90 -1.01
C ARG A 301 14.19 -14.05 -1.95
N LEU A 302 13.69 -13.97 -3.18
CA LEU A 302 13.92 -14.93 -4.24
C LEU A 302 14.82 -14.29 -5.30
N ASP A 303 16.05 -14.77 -5.38
CA ASP A 303 17.04 -14.30 -6.35
C ASP A 303 17.04 -15.20 -7.58
N PRO A 304 16.95 -14.65 -8.80
CA PRO A 304 16.99 -15.47 -10.00
C PRO A 304 18.34 -16.20 -10.10
N ASN A 305 18.30 -17.49 -10.44
CA ASN A 305 19.50 -18.31 -10.59
C ASN A 305 19.72 -18.79 -12.03
N LEU A 306 20.93 -19.27 -12.32
CA LEU A 306 21.36 -19.68 -13.66
C LEU A 306 20.55 -20.86 -14.24
N ASN A 307 19.77 -21.56 -13.43
CA ASN A 307 18.92 -22.67 -13.87
C ASN A 307 17.51 -22.23 -14.27
N GLY A 308 17.23 -20.92 -14.28
CA GLY A 308 15.91 -20.37 -14.60
C GLY A 308 14.88 -20.48 -13.48
N GLY A 309 15.33 -20.76 -12.25
CA GLY A 309 14.54 -20.75 -11.02
C GLY A 309 15.01 -19.66 -10.06
N PHE A 310 14.76 -19.86 -8.76
CA PHE A 310 15.13 -18.91 -7.72
C PHE A 310 15.91 -19.55 -6.58
N ASP A 311 16.94 -18.86 -6.10
CA ASP A 311 17.56 -19.11 -4.81
C ASP A 311 16.75 -18.39 -3.74
N ARG A 312 16.30 -19.16 -2.73
CA ARG A 312 15.48 -18.63 -1.64
C ARG A 312 16.36 -18.19 -0.47
N ILE A 313 16.39 -16.89 -0.23
CA ILE A 313 17.15 -16.23 0.83
C ILE A 313 16.20 -15.90 1.97
N TYR A 314 16.47 -16.45 3.16
CA TYR A 314 15.82 -16.00 4.40
C TYR A 314 16.41 -14.65 4.80
N GLU A 315 15.58 -13.64 5.04
CA GLU A 315 16.05 -12.34 5.52
C GLU A 315 15.77 -12.16 7.01
N THR A 316 14.51 -12.27 7.43
CA THR A 316 14.13 -12.04 8.83
C THR A 316 12.83 -12.74 9.23
N LYS A 317 12.50 -12.66 10.51
CA LYS A 317 11.21 -13.06 11.08
C LYS A 317 10.70 -11.91 11.95
N LEU A 318 9.70 -11.20 11.46
CA LEU A 318 9.21 -9.97 12.11
C LEU A 318 8.71 -10.22 13.54
N SER A 319 8.20 -11.42 13.85
CA SER A 319 7.75 -11.72 15.22
C SER A 319 8.87 -11.60 16.26
N ILE A 320 10.12 -11.91 15.88
CA ILE A 320 11.28 -11.77 16.78
C ILE A 320 11.60 -10.29 16.98
N LEU A 321 11.56 -9.50 15.91
CA LEU A 321 11.79 -8.05 15.99
C LEU A 321 10.76 -7.38 16.90
N VAL A 322 9.49 -7.83 16.84
CA VAL A 322 8.44 -7.33 17.74
C VAL A 322 8.71 -7.70 19.20
N GLU A 323 9.17 -8.92 19.49
CA GLU A 323 9.55 -9.34 20.84
C GLU A 323 10.75 -8.54 21.40
N GLU A 324 11.69 -8.18 20.53
CA GLU A 324 12.83 -7.31 20.87
C GLU A 324 12.39 -5.85 21.10
N TYR A 325 11.48 -5.35 20.26
CA TYR A 325 10.95 -3.98 20.35
C TYR A 325 10.00 -3.78 21.53
N LEU A 326 9.26 -4.82 21.93
CA LEU A 326 8.35 -4.82 23.08
C LEU A 326 8.82 -5.80 24.18
N PRO A 327 9.87 -5.46 24.96
CA PRO A 327 10.43 -6.35 25.96
C PRO A 327 9.40 -6.92 26.93
N GLY A 328 9.50 -8.23 27.18
CA GLY A 328 8.60 -8.96 28.08
C GLY A 328 7.35 -9.55 27.41
N THR A 329 7.22 -9.35 26.10
CA THR A 329 6.14 -9.88 25.26
C THR A 329 6.58 -11.14 24.52
N SER A 330 5.62 -12.02 24.20
CA SER A 330 5.75 -13.09 23.20
C SER A 330 4.74 -12.90 22.07
N VAL A 331 5.14 -13.22 20.83
CA VAL A 331 4.30 -13.09 19.64
C VAL A 331 3.87 -14.47 19.12
N ASN A 332 2.59 -14.79 19.30
CA ASN A 332 2.04 -16.08 18.90
C ASN A 332 1.62 -16.13 17.42
N TYR A 333 1.15 -15.01 16.89
CA TYR A 333 0.71 -14.85 15.52
C TYR A 333 1.11 -13.47 14.99
N LEU A 334 1.54 -13.42 13.73
CA LEU A 334 1.82 -12.20 12.99
C LEU A 334 1.38 -12.38 11.54
N LEU A 335 0.54 -11.46 11.08
CA LEU A 335 0.10 -11.36 9.68
C LEU A 335 0.51 -10.00 9.15
N GLY A 336 0.99 -9.93 7.92
CA GLY A 336 1.40 -8.67 7.34
C GLY A 336 1.54 -8.76 5.84
N ALA A 337 2.25 -7.78 5.28
CA ALA A 337 2.40 -7.61 3.85
C ALA A 337 1.02 -7.74 3.16
N TYR A 338 0.03 -7.05 3.73
CA TYR A 338 -1.32 -6.99 3.16
C TYR A 338 -1.27 -6.46 1.74
N ASN A 339 -0.34 -5.53 1.51
CA ASN A 339 0.02 -4.94 0.24
C ASN A 339 1.53 -5.13 -0.04
N ASN A 340 1.99 -4.54 -1.14
CA ASN A 340 3.38 -4.61 -1.57
C ASN A 340 4.33 -3.89 -0.59
N PHE A 341 5.59 -4.27 -0.61
CA PHE A 341 6.66 -3.56 0.07
C PHE A 341 6.87 -2.23 -0.66
N LEU A 342 6.58 -1.10 0.01
CA LEU A 342 6.71 0.21 -0.61
C LEU A 342 8.17 0.62 -0.61
N LYS A 343 8.73 0.75 -1.81
CA LYS A 343 10.06 1.32 -2.01
C LYS A 343 9.98 2.84 -1.80
N ILE A 344 10.77 3.36 -0.87
CA ILE A 344 10.91 4.78 -0.58
C ILE A 344 12.36 5.19 -0.72
N PHE A 345 12.62 6.42 -1.15
CA PHE A 345 13.97 6.97 -1.20
C PHE A 345 14.22 7.85 0.03
N ASN A 346 15.32 7.60 0.74
CA ASN A 346 15.77 8.48 1.80
C ASN A 346 16.92 9.36 1.27
N PRO A 347 16.71 10.68 1.13
CA PRO A 347 17.74 11.58 0.61
C PRO A 347 18.92 11.79 1.58
N LEU A 348 18.75 11.50 2.88
CA LEU A 348 19.78 11.78 3.90
C LEU A 348 20.98 10.83 3.82
N ASP A 349 20.73 9.57 3.52
CA ASP A 349 21.75 8.53 3.34
C ASP A 349 21.87 8.09 1.88
N ASN A 350 21.09 8.69 0.97
CA ASN A 350 21.03 8.37 -0.44
C ASN A 350 20.75 6.87 -0.68
N GLU A 351 19.83 6.32 0.11
CA GLU A 351 19.49 4.89 0.12
C GLU A 351 17.99 4.66 -0.10
N TYR A 352 17.66 3.54 -0.74
CA TYR A 352 16.27 3.08 -0.84
C TYR A 352 15.92 2.13 0.31
N TYR A 353 14.79 2.40 0.94
CA TYR A 353 14.19 1.52 1.94
C TYR A 353 12.92 0.88 1.40
N HIS A 354 12.49 -0.20 2.05
CA HIS A 354 11.22 -0.85 1.77
C HIS A 354 10.37 -0.95 3.02
N ILE A 355 9.16 -0.40 3.00
CA ILE A 355 8.21 -0.46 4.11
C ILE A 355 7.34 -1.70 3.98
N VAL A 356 7.14 -2.41 5.09
CA VAL A 356 6.13 -3.47 5.21
C VAL A 356 5.33 -3.34 6.50
N GLY A 357 4.01 -3.26 6.35
CA GLY A 357 3.06 -3.20 7.46
C GLY A 357 2.60 -4.58 7.90
N PHE A 358 2.22 -4.70 9.18
CA PHE A 358 1.74 -5.95 9.77
C PHE A 358 0.89 -5.71 11.02
N GLU A 359 0.29 -6.79 11.52
CA GLU A 359 -0.28 -6.92 12.85
C GLU A 359 0.43 -8.02 13.62
N SER A 360 0.40 -7.94 14.94
CA SER A 360 0.94 -8.98 15.81
C SER A 360 0.04 -9.19 17.01
N THR A 361 -0.21 -10.45 17.35
CA THR A 361 -0.75 -10.79 18.67
C THR A 361 0.36 -10.68 19.69
N ILE A 362 0.07 -10.09 20.85
CA ILE A 362 1.02 -9.95 21.94
C ILE A 362 0.49 -10.62 23.21
N GLN A 363 1.37 -11.29 23.94
CA GLN A 363 1.08 -11.87 25.24
C GLN A 363 2.23 -11.56 26.20
N GLY A 364 1.93 -11.07 27.40
CA GLY A 364 2.95 -10.51 28.28
C GLY A 364 3.34 -9.10 27.83
N GLY A 365 4.21 -8.45 28.59
CA GLY A 365 4.49 -7.02 28.43
C GLY A 365 3.25 -6.16 28.76
N ASN A 366 3.39 -5.12 29.56
CA ASN A 366 2.25 -4.27 29.89
C ASN A 366 2.04 -3.24 28.76
N TYR A 367 1.57 -3.70 27.59
CA TYR A 367 1.40 -2.89 26.39
C TYR A 367 -0.09 -2.81 25.95
N PRO A 368 -0.51 -1.69 25.34
CA PRO A 368 -1.87 -1.56 24.78
C PRO A 368 -2.16 -2.64 23.72
N SER A 369 -3.30 -3.30 23.87
CA SER A 369 -3.78 -4.28 22.89
C SER A 369 -5.28 -4.22 22.73
N TRP A 370 -5.75 -4.58 21.55
CA TRP A 370 -7.17 -4.75 21.21
C TRP A 370 -7.40 -6.19 20.78
N ASN A 371 -8.23 -6.91 21.54
CA ASN A 371 -8.46 -8.35 21.31
C ASN A 371 -7.17 -9.19 21.25
N GLY A 372 -6.13 -8.78 21.98
CA GLY A 372 -4.82 -9.44 22.00
C GLY A 372 -3.86 -9.05 20.88
N TYR A 373 -4.28 -8.20 19.93
CA TYR A 373 -3.41 -7.61 18.91
C TYR A 373 -2.79 -6.32 19.44
N TYR A 374 -1.50 -6.09 19.15
CA TYR A 374 -0.85 -4.84 19.54
C TYR A 374 -1.51 -3.65 18.85
N SER A 375 -1.81 -2.62 19.64
CA SER A 375 -2.58 -1.47 19.16
C SER A 375 -1.73 -0.38 18.50
N GLY A 376 -0.40 -0.47 18.52
CA GLY A 376 0.50 0.62 18.11
C GLY A 376 0.87 0.69 16.63
N ALA A 377 0.14 0.01 15.73
CA ALA A 377 0.38 0.08 14.28
C ALA A 377 1.87 -0.07 13.87
N LEU A 378 2.52 -1.14 14.30
CA LEU A 378 3.91 -1.40 13.93
C LEU A 378 4.06 -1.61 12.41
N PHE A 379 5.16 -1.12 11.87
CA PHE A 379 5.65 -1.44 10.55
C PHE A 379 7.16 -1.66 10.59
N ALA A 380 7.70 -2.32 9.56
CA ALA A 380 9.13 -2.52 9.41
C ALA A 380 9.68 -1.76 8.21
N THR A 381 10.86 -1.17 8.37
CA THR A 381 11.66 -0.59 7.29
C THR A 381 12.85 -1.50 7.01
N ARG A 382 13.03 -1.87 5.73
CA ARG A 382 14.11 -2.72 5.23
C ARG A 382 15.11 -1.88 4.43
N ASN A 383 16.37 -1.88 4.82
CA ASN A 383 17.44 -1.21 4.05
C ASN A 383 17.98 -2.08 2.91
N SER A 384 18.93 -1.58 2.12
CA SER A 384 19.53 -2.32 0.99
C SER A 384 20.31 -3.56 1.43
N ASN A 385 20.87 -3.57 2.64
CA ASN A 385 21.60 -4.70 3.24
C ASN A 385 20.68 -5.81 3.78
N ALA A 386 19.36 -5.71 3.57
CA ALA A 386 18.36 -6.62 4.13
C ALA A 386 18.29 -6.62 5.67
N GLU A 387 18.65 -5.49 6.29
CA GLU A 387 18.43 -5.25 7.71
C GLU A 387 17.08 -4.58 7.92
N TYR A 388 16.42 -4.90 9.04
CA TYR A 388 15.06 -4.47 9.33
C TYR A 388 14.98 -3.72 10.65
N PHE A 389 14.25 -2.62 10.67
CA PHE A 389 13.98 -1.81 11.84
C PHE A 389 12.48 -1.66 12.03
N LEU A 390 12.01 -1.66 13.29
CA LEU A 390 10.60 -1.44 13.59
C LEU A 390 10.35 0.01 13.99
N GLU A 391 9.21 0.51 13.54
CA GLU A 391 8.67 1.83 13.86
C GLU A 391 7.18 1.72 14.16
N GLU A 392 6.64 2.68 14.92
CA GLU A 392 5.21 2.81 15.22
C GLU A 392 4.62 4.00 14.48
N VAL A 393 3.42 3.82 13.94
CA VAL A 393 2.61 4.94 13.44
C VAL A 393 2.15 5.77 14.63
N ASN A 394 2.30 7.10 14.51
CA ASN A 394 1.92 8.05 15.55
C ASN A 394 2.70 7.88 16.87
N GLU A 395 3.99 7.54 16.76
CA GLU A 395 4.90 7.30 17.89
C GLU A 395 4.43 6.18 18.83
N SER A 396 5.06 6.05 20.00
CA SER A 396 4.74 5.00 20.97
C SER A 396 3.32 5.14 21.52
N ILE A 397 2.50 4.12 21.32
CA ILE A 397 1.11 4.12 21.80
C ILE A 397 0.99 4.05 23.34
N SER A 398 0.00 4.75 23.90
CA SER A 398 -0.40 4.67 25.30
C SER A 398 -1.75 3.98 25.50
N PHE A 399 -2.06 3.58 26.74
CA PHE A 399 -3.35 2.96 27.09
C PHE A 399 -4.57 3.90 26.96
N ASN A 400 -4.34 5.20 26.74
CA ASN A 400 -5.42 6.18 26.56
C ASN A 400 -5.68 6.50 25.08
N ASP A 401 -4.81 6.04 24.18
CA ASP A 401 -4.93 6.31 22.75
C ASP A 401 -5.90 5.34 22.09
N SER A 402 -6.44 5.76 20.95
CA SER A 402 -7.28 4.88 20.12
C SER A 402 -6.44 3.78 19.50
N GLU A 403 -7.02 2.58 19.38
CA GLU A 403 -6.27 1.42 18.91
C GLU A 403 -6.05 1.47 17.39
N LEU A 404 -4.79 1.38 16.97
CA LEU A 404 -4.35 1.39 15.58
C LEU A 404 -3.91 -0.03 15.18
N VAL A 405 -4.77 -1.03 15.38
CA VAL A 405 -4.40 -2.43 15.07
C VAL A 405 -4.09 -2.57 13.58
N SER A 406 -2.95 -3.14 13.23
CA SER A 406 -2.55 -3.48 11.85
C SER A 406 -2.29 -2.29 10.91
N THR A 407 -1.03 -2.10 10.52
CA THR A 407 -0.65 -1.23 9.40
C THR A 407 -0.83 -1.99 8.10
N ARG A 408 -1.82 -1.62 7.27
CA ARG A 408 -2.19 -2.40 6.08
C ARG A 408 -1.69 -1.80 4.79
N CYS A 409 -1.74 -0.48 4.68
CA CYS A 409 -1.42 0.25 3.46
C CYS A 409 -0.60 1.50 3.77
N TYR A 410 0.14 1.94 2.76
CA TYR A 410 1.01 3.11 2.83
C TYR A 410 1.33 3.61 1.42
N VAL A 411 1.55 4.91 1.29
CA VAL A 411 1.90 5.56 0.02
C VAL A 411 2.64 6.87 0.26
N GLU A 412 3.58 7.21 -0.60
CA GLU A 412 4.20 8.55 -0.63
C GLU A 412 3.15 9.61 -1.01
N SER A 413 3.27 10.79 -0.41
CA SER A 413 2.36 11.90 -0.69
C SER A 413 2.35 12.25 -2.18
N PRO A 414 1.16 12.41 -2.80
CA PRO A 414 1.07 12.91 -4.17
C PRO A 414 1.19 14.43 -4.28
N PHE A 415 1.31 15.16 -3.16
CA PHE A 415 1.20 16.62 -3.16
C PHE A 415 2.58 17.28 -3.28
N ASN A 416 2.75 18.14 -4.28
CA ASN A 416 4.04 18.80 -4.60
C ASN A 416 4.68 19.62 -3.46
N ASN A 417 3.91 20.00 -2.43
CA ASN A 417 4.39 20.80 -1.30
C ASN A 417 4.38 20.00 0.01
N GLU A 418 4.40 18.66 -0.08
CA GLU A 418 4.44 17.78 1.07
C GLU A 418 5.36 16.58 0.84
N ASN A 419 6.44 16.53 1.61
CA ASN A 419 7.23 15.32 1.78
C ASN A 419 6.68 14.51 2.95
N ALA A 420 5.75 13.60 2.66
CA ALA A 420 5.16 12.72 3.67
C ALA A 420 4.89 11.32 3.15
N ILE A 421 4.73 10.37 4.08
CA ILE A 421 4.20 9.04 3.81
C ILE A 421 2.90 8.89 4.59
N TYR A 422 1.83 8.52 3.90
CA TYR A 422 0.55 8.18 4.51
C TYR A 422 0.53 6.71 4.87
N PHE A 423 -0.05 6.37 6.02
CA PHE A 423 -0.23 5.03 6.54
C PHE A 423 -1.70 4.86 6.91
N GLY A 424 -2.29 3.73 6.54
CA GLY A 424 -3.67 3.41 6.87
C GLY A 424 -3.87 1.95 7.23
N GLY A 425 -4.92 1.66 7.99
CA GLY A 425 -5.17 0.29 8.40
C GLY A 425 -6.41 0.07 9.23
N PHE A 426 -6.25 -0.85 10.19
CA PHE A 426 -7.28 -1.57 10.93
C PHE A 426 -7.66 -2.94 10.35
N ASP A 427 -7.29 -4.01 11.07
CA ASP A 427 -7.77 -5.39 10.84
C ASP A 427 -8.74 -5.80 11.96
N PRO A 428 -10.04 -5.96 11.66
CA PRO A 428 -11.04 -6.37 12.62
C PRO A 428 -10.81 -7.75 13.23
N ASN A 429 -10.07 -8.64 12.56
CA ASN A 429 -9.80 -9.99 13.04
C ASN A 429 -11.05 -10.80 13.46
N GLY A 430 -12.19 -10.51 12.83
CA GLY A 430 -13.47 -11.16 13.14
C GLY A 430 -14.22 -10.59 14.36
N PHE A 431 -13.74 -9.49 14.95
CA PHE A 431 -14.41 -8.76 16.02
C PHE A 431 -15.14 -7.53 15.46
N LEU A 432 -16.26 -7.16 16.10
CA LEU A 432 -16.99 -5.93 15.76
C LEU A 432 -16.09 -4.70 15.94
N SER A 433 -16.07 -3.84 14.93
CA SER A 433 -15.08 -2.77 14.78
C SER A 433 -15.65 -1.55 14.06
N THR A 434 -16.77 -1.04 14.57
CA THR A 434 -17.48 0.10 13.99
C THR A 434 -16.60 1.35 13.93
N ASN A 435 -16.44 1.95 12.75
CA ASN A 435 -15.68 3.18 12.51
C ASN A 435 -14.23 3.15 13.04
N LYS A 436 -13.54 2.02 12.86
CA LYS A 436 -12.16 1.83 13.32
C LYS A 436 -11.09 2.13 12.27
N ALA A 437 -11.49 2.39 11.01
CA ALA A 437 -10.55 2.78 9.96
C ALA A 437 -9.82 4.09 10.32
N TRP A 438 -8.51 4.12 10.06
CA TRP A 438 -7.64 5.26 10.36
C TRP A 438 -6.62 5.51 9.25
N ILE A 439 -6.22 6.78 9.07
CA ILE A 439 -5.07 7.20 8.27
C ILE A 439 -4.26 8.24 9.06
N TYR A 440 -2.95 8.03 9.13
CA TYR A 440 -1.98 8.98 9.65
C TYR A 440 -0.97 9.32 8.55
N LYS A 441 -0.40 10.52 8.60
CA LYS A 441 0.73 10.90 7.75
C LYS A 441 1.96 11.18 8.61
N LYS A 442 3.10 10.72 8.12
CA LYS A 442 4.43 11.00 8.67
C LYS A 442 5.08 12.06 7.80
N ILE A 443 5.20 13.29 8.31
CA ILE A 443 5.88 14.38 7.63
C ILE A 443 7.39 14.24 7.86
N ASN A 444 8.13 14.21 6.76
CA ASN A 444 9.59 14.20 6.78
C ASN A 444 10.08 15.64 6.62
N THR A 445 10.39 16.31 7.73
CA THR A 445 11.02 17.64 7.66
C THR A 445 12.53 17.48 7.50
N LEU A 446 13.07 17.93 6.37
CA LEU A 446 14.51 18.06 6.17
C LEU A 446 14.94 19.48 6.52
N SER A 447 15.92 19.64 7.40
CA SER A 447 16.46 20.97 7.71
C SER A 447 17.11 21.58 6.46
N GLY A 448 16.50 22.66 5.94
CA GLY A 448 16.91 23.31 4.69
C GLY A 448 16.01 23.02 3.48
N ASP A 449 15.04 22.11 3.59
CA ASP A 449 13.96 21.91 2.61
C ASP A 449 12.82 22.88 2.95
N PHE A 450 12.88 24.08 2.40
CA PHE A 450 11.96 25.17 2.76
C PHE A 450 10.69 25.16 1.92
N ASN A 451 10.70 24.52 0.76
CA ASN A 451 9.50 24.32 -0.05
C ASN A 451 8.77 23.00 0.28
N ASN A 452 9.34 22.15 1.15
CA ASN A 452 8.82 20.86 1.57
C ASN A 452 8.60 19.89 0.40
N ASP A 453 9.46 19.97 -0.63
CA ASP A 453 9.41 19.08 -1.79
C ASP A 453 10.24 17.78 -1.57
N GLY A 454 10.91 17.67 -0.42
CA GLY A 454 11.73 16.54 -0.04
C GLY A 454 13.16 16.56 -0.59
N ILE A 455 13.56 17.61 -1.30
CA ILE A 455 14.85 17.74 -1.95
C ILE A 455 15.49 19.09 -1.63
N ILE A 456 16.52 19.09 -0.79
CA ILE A 456 17.31 20.30 -0.54
C ILE A 456 18.13 20.66 -1.79
N ASN A 457 17.74 21.74 -2.48
CA ASN A 457 18.37 22.16 -3.72
C ASN A 457 18.39 23.70 -3.90
N ILE A 458 18.69 24.16 -5.12
CA ILE A 458 18.78 25.60 -5.42
C ILE A 458 17.44 26.34 -5.22
N LEU A 459 16.31 25.64 -5.32
CA LEU A 459 14.99 26.22 -5.09
C LEU A 459 14.81 26.67 -3.63
N ASP A 460 15.30 25.90 -2.65
CA ASP A 460 15.31 26.29 -1.24
C ASP A 460 16.17 27.54 -1.00
N VAL A 461 17.32 27.62 -1.67
CA VAL A 461 18.19 28.79 -1.61
C VAL A 461 17.47 30.03 -2.15
N VAL A 462 16.74 29.89 -3.25
CA VAL A 462 15.95 30.99 -3.82
C VAL A 462 14.85 31.42 -2.85
N GLN A 463 14.17 30.47 -2.19
CA GLN A 463 13.16 30.77 -1.19
C GLN A 463 13.75 31.50 0.02
N LEU A 464 14.88 31.04 0.55
CA LEU A 464 15.58 31.70 1.64
C LEU A 464 16.07 33.11 1.24
N VAL A 465 16.63 33.28 0.04
CA VAL A 465 17.00 34.61 -0.48
C VAL A 465 15.80 35.55 -0.49
N ASN A 466 14.63 35.07 -0.91
CA ASN A 466 13.40 35.88 -0.88
C ASN A 466 13.03 36.30 0.55
N ILE A 467 13.14 35.39 1.53
CA ILE A 467 12.88 35.69 2.95
C ILE A 467 13.85 36.75 3.49
N VAL A 468 15.15 36.62 3.17
CA VAL A 468 16.16 37.64 3.51
C VAL A 468 15.82 39.00 2.91
N LEU A 469 15.32 39.04 1.66
CA LEU A 469 14.99 40.29 0.97
C LEU A 469 13.73 40.98 1.51
N ILE A 470 12.73 40.22 1.99
CA ILE A 470 11.54 40.80 2.63
C ILE A 470 11.81 41.25 4.09
N ASN A 471 12.94 40.82 4.67
CA ASN A 471 13.39 41.16 6.02
C ASN A 471 12.32 40.82 7.09
N GLU A 472 11.63 39.70 6.88
CA GLU A 472 10.73 39.08 7.85
C GLU A 472 11.49 37.95 8.54
N TYR A 473 11.41 37.93 9.87
CA TYR A 473 11.98 36.83 10.64
C TYR A 473 11.10 35.60 10.51
N ASN A 474 11.73 34.46 10.24
CA ASN A 474 11.08 33.17 10.24
C ASN A 474 12.02 32.15 10.89
N ASP A 475 11.62 31.63 12.05
CA ASP A 475 12.36 30.63 12.83
C ASP A 475 12.71 29.39 11.99
N THR A 476 11.88 29.03 11.00
CA THR A 476 12.09 27.80 10.20
C THR A 476 13.29 27.89 9.26
N VAL A 477 13.73 29.10 8.91
CA VAL A 477 14.82 29.32 7.95
C VAL A 477 16.07 29.95 8.58
N ASP A 478 16.02 30.19 9.89
CA ASP A 478 17.14 30.59 10.75
C ASP A 478 17.98 29.34 11.05
N MET A 479 18.84 28.99 10.09
CA MET A 479 19.59 27.74 10.08
C MET A 479 20.61 27.66 11.22
N ASN A 480 21.04 28.80 11.74
CA ASN A 480 22.04 28.89 12.80
C ASN A 480 21.45 29.23 14.19
N GLU A 481 20.14 29.41 14.26
CA GLU A 481 19.35 29.76 15.45
C GLU A 481 19.87 31.01 16.18
N ASP A 482 20.41 32.00 15.45
CA ASP A 482 20.95 33.24 16.02
C ASP A 482 19.90 34.37 16.16
N GLY A 483 18.67 34.11 15.72
CA GLY A 483 17.56 35.06 15.74
C GLY A 483 17.59 36.05 14.57
N ILE A 484 18.43 35.83 13.54
CA ILE A 484 18.59 36.72 12.39
C ILE A 484 18.73 35.93 11.09
N VAL A 485 17.66 35.91 10.27
CA VAL A 485 17.73 35.34 8.92
C VAL A 485 18.55 36.24 7.98
N ASN A 486 19.71 35.78 7.53
CA ASN A 486 20.65 36.53 6.70
C ASN A 486 21.49 35.65 5.76
N ILE A 487 22.58 36.21 5.20
CA ILE A 487 23.48 35.50 4.27
C ILE A 487 24.19 34.29 4.91
N LEU A 488 24.33 34.26 6.23
CA LEU A 488 24.92 33.13 6.94
C LEU A 488 24.05 31.87 6.82
N ASP A 489 22.73 32.01 6.90
CA ASP A 489 21.79 30.90 6.70
C ASP A 489 21.87 30.36 5.26
N ILE A 490 22.01 31.25 4.29
CA ILE A 490 22.19 30.88 2.88
C ILE A 490 23.48 30.07 2.69
N VAL A 491 24.58 30.52 3.31
CA VAL A 491 25.85 29.80 3.24
C VAL A 491 25.74 28.43 3.90
N GLN A 492 24.99 28.28 4.99
CA GLN A 492 24.74 26.99 5.63
C GLN A 492 23.91 26.07 4.75
N LEU A 493 22.83 26.57 4.15
CA LEU A 493 22.03 25.81 3.21
C LEU A 493 22.84 25.33 1.99
N VAL A 494 23.63 26.22 1.38
CA VAL A 494 24.54 25.85 0.28
C VAL A 494 25.59 24.82 0.74
N THR A 495 26.02 24.89 2.00
CA THR A 495 26.93 23.90 2.58
C THR A 495 26.27 22.52 2.67
N ILE A 496 24.98 22.47 3.00
CA ILE A 496 24.19 21.22 3.01
C ILE A 496 24.06 20.67 1.58
N ILE A 497 23.80 21.52 0.59
CA ILE A 497 23.65 21.10 -0.82
C ILE A 497 24.95 20.54 -1.43
N LEU A 498 26.11 21.03 -0.98
CA LEU A 498 27.41 20.68 -1.56
C LEU A 498 28.10 19.48 -0.91
N ASN A 499 27.60 18.99 0.23
CA ASN A 499 28.14 17.83 0.95
C ASN A 499 27.17 16.67 0.88
#